data_AF-A0A2N5PMT2-F1
#
_entry.id   AF-A0A2N5PMT2-F1
#
_cell.length_a   1.000
_cell.length_b   1.000
_cell.length_c   1.000
_cell.angle_alpha   90.00
_cell.angle_beta   90.00
_cell.angle_gamma   90.00
#
_symmetry.space_group_name_H-M   'P 1'
#
loop_
_entity.id
_entity.type
_entity.pdbx_description
1 polymer ?
#
loop_
_entity_poly.entity_id
_entity_poly.type
_entity_poly.pdbx_seq_one_letter_code
_entity_poly.pdbx_strand_id
1 'polypeptide(L)' 'MEIKDRIKELRESTGMNRKEFCEYFGIPYRTVTEWERGTRKMPDYVFRLLAYKIKMENFAGKEEANEESDN' A
#
# COMPACT_ATOMS: atom_id res chain seq x y z
N MET A 1 13.60 10.71 -5.14
CA MET A 1 12.92 9.40 -5.19
C MET A 1 11.77 9.49 -6.17
N GLU A 2 11.71 8.59 -7.16
CA GLU A 2 10.67 8.62 -8.19
C GLU A 2 9.39 7.93 -7.71
N ILE A 3 8.26 8.17 -8.38
CA ILE A 3 6.99 7.54 -8.01
C ILE A 3 7.05 6.01 -8.06
N LYS A 4 7.87 5.45 -8.95
CA LYS A 4 8.10 3.99 -9.09
C LYS A 4 8.75 3.39 -7.84
N ASP A 5 9.67 4.12 -7.21
CA ASP A 5 10.33 3.69 -5.98
C ASP A 5 9.36 3.80 -4.80
N ARG A 6 8.61 4.91 -4.74
CA ARG A 6 7.62 5.16 -3.68
C ARG A 6 6.51 4.12 -3.62
N ILE A 7 5.99 3.66 -4.77
CA ILE A 7 4.97 2.60 -4.76
C ILE A 7 5.56 1.26 -4.31
N LYS A 8 6.80 0.96 -4.68
CA LYS A 8 7.48 -0.25 -4.24
C LYS A 8 7.67 -0.25 -2.72
N GLU A 9 8.17 0.86 -2.17
CA GLU A 9 8.33 1.04 -0.72
C GLU A 9 6.99 1.00 0.02
N LEU A 10 5.94 1.62 -0.54
CA LEU A 10 4.61 1.58 0.05
C LEU A 10 4.10 0.14 0.16
N ARG A 11 4.24 -0.67 -0.89
CA ARG A 11 3.90 -2.10 -0.83
C ARG A 11 4.74 -2.83 0.19
N GLU A 12 6.06 -2.65 0.18
CA GLU A 12 6.97 -3.34 1.12
C GLU A 12 6.66 -2.96 2.58
N SER A 13 6.20 -1.74 2.84
CA SER A 13 5.79 -1.31 4.19
C SER A 13 4.55 -2.03 4.72
N THR A 14 3.73 -2.63 3.85
CA THR A 14 2.58 -3.45 4.26
C THR A 14 2.95 -4.88 4.64
N GLY A 15 4.19 -5.30 4.37
CA GLY A 15 4.60 -6.71 4.49
C GLY A 15 4.04 -7.62 3.40
N MET A 16 3.19 -7.12 2.51
CA MET A 16 2.58 -7.90 1.43
C MET A 16 3.55 -8.12 0.27
N ASN A 17 3.54 -9.34 -0.27
CA ASN A 17 4.12 -9.61 -1.57
C ASN A 17 3.25 -8.98 -2.68
N ARG A 18 3.76 -8.95 -3.92
CA ARG A 18 3.04 -8.28 -5.03
C ARG A 18 1.68 -8.90 -5.32
N LYS A 19 1.51 -10.21 -5.17
CA LYS A 19 0.23 -10.90 -5.40
C LYS A 19 -0.80 -10.47 -4.36
N GLU A 20 -0.45 -10.56 -3.09
CA GLU A 20 -1.31 -10.14 -1.97
C GLU A 20 -1.73 -8.67 -2.09
N PHE A 21 -0.78 -7.78 -2.40
CA PHE A 21 -1.08 -6.36 -2.59
C PHE A 21 -2.08 -6.11 -3.72
N CYS A 22 -1.95 -6.86 -4.83
CA CYS A 22 -2.86 -6.77 -5.96
C CYS A 22 -4.26 -7.28 -5.62
N GLU A 23 -4.35 -8.42 -4.94
CA GLU A 23 -5.61 -9.01 -4.50
C GLU A 23 -6.32 -8.09 -3.49
N TYR A 24 -5.58 -7.55 -2.52
CA TYR A 24 -6.10 -6.68 -1.48
C TYR A 24 -6.68 -5.36 -2.04
N PHE A 25 -5.98 -4.69 -2.97
CA PHE A 25 -6.47 -3.46 -3.59
C PHE A 25 -7.32 -3.65 -4.85
N GLY A 26 -7.52 -4.89 -5.31
CA GLY A 26 -8.21 -5.19 -6.57
C GLY A 26 -7.50 -4.62 -7.81
N ILE A 27 -6.17 -4.51 -7.77
CA ILE A 27 -5.36 -3.96 -8.87
C ILE A 27 -4.77 -5.11 -9.69
N PRO A 28 -4.84 -5.09 -11.04
CA PRO A 28 -4.19 -6.12 -11.85
C PRO A 28 -2.67 -6.21 -11.59
N TYR A 29 -2.14 -7.42 -11.49
CA TYR A 29 -0.72 -7.66 -11.21
C TYR A 29 0.24 -6.96 -12.18
N ARG A 30 -0.12 -6.96 -13.48
CA ARG A 30 0.65 -6.28 -14.52
C ARG A 30 0.72 -4.78 -14.28
N THR A 31 -0.35 -4.15 -13.80
CA THR A 31 -0.40 -2.72 -13.52
C THR A 31 0.59 -2.33 -12.42
N VAL A 32 0.61 -3.06 -11.29
CA VAL A 32 1.59 -2.80 -10.21
C VAL A 32 3.02 -3.04 -10.69
N THR A 33 3.24 -4.08 -11.51
CA THR A 33 4.55 -4.38 -12.08
C THR A 33 5.05 -3.26 -13.00
N GLU A 34 4.19 -2.71 -13.85
CA GLU A 34 4.54 -1.60 -14.75
C GLU A 34 4.81 -0.29 -13.99
N TRP A 35 4.07 -0.05 -12.90
CA TRP A 35 4.31 1.10 -12.02
C TRP A 35 5.65 1.01 -11.31
N GLU A 36 5.97 -0.14 -10.70
CA GLU A 36 7.24 -0.36 -9.99
C GLU A 36 8.44 -0.41 -10.93
N ARG A 37 8.26 -0.88 -12.18
CA ARG A 37 9.30 -0.84 -13.22
C ARG A 37 9.46 0.54 -13.85
N GLY A 38 8.51 1.45 -13.63
CA GLY A 38 8.49 2.78 -14.26
C GLY A 38 8.13 2.77 -15.74
N THR A 39 7.67 1.65 -16.31
CA THR A 39 7.21 1.60 -17.72
C THR A 39 5.87 2.33 -17.90
N ARG A 40 5.11 2.49 -16.80
CA ARG A 40 3.93 3.35 -16.75
C ARG A 40 4.01 4.21 -15.49
N LYS A 41 3.80 5.52 -15.63
CA LYS A 41 3.70 6.40 -14.47
C LYS A 41 2.36 6.15 -13.74
N MET A 42 2.43 5.82 -12.46
CA MET A 42 1.25 5.78 -11.58
C MET A 42 0.61 7.18 -11.50
N PRO A 43 -0.72 7.31 -11.60
CA PRO A 43 -1.39 8.58 -11.31
C PRO A 43 -1.22 8.97 -9.84
N ASP A 44 -0.85 10.22 -9.58
CA ASP A 44 -0.52 10.69 -8.23
C ASP A 44 -1.69 10.56 -7.23
N TYR A 45 -2.93 10.67 -7.70
CA TYR A 45 -4.11 10.48 -6.85
C TYR A 45 -4.27 9.02 -6.39
N VAL A 46 -3.92 8.04 -7.22
CA VAL A 46 -3.98 6.62 -6.86
C VAL A 46 -2.98 6.35 -5.75
N PHE A 47 -1.75 6.86 -5.86
CA PHE A 47 -0.75 6.74 -4.79
C PHE A 47 -1.28 7.29 -3.47
N ARG A 48 -1.88 8.48 -3.48
CA ARG A 48 -2.45 9.11 -2.27
C ARG A 48 -3.56 8.26 -1.64
N LEU A 49 -4.42 7.65 -2.46
CA LEU A 49 -5.50 6.79 -1.97
C LEU A 49 -4.97 5.50 -1.33
N LEU A 50 -4.00 4.84 -1.96
CA LEU A 50 -3.36 3.64 -1.40
C LEU A 50 -2.67 3.96 -0.07
N ALA A 51 -1.87 5.03 -0.04
CA ALA A 51 -1.16 5.45 1.16
C ALA A 51 -2.12 5.85 2.29
N TYR A 52 -3.23 6.53 1.96
CA TYR A 52 -4.26 6.87 2.94
C TYR A 52 -4.91 5.61 3.54
N LYS A 53 -5.30 4.65 2.71
CA LYS A 53 -5.94 3.40 3.17
C LYS A 53 -5.03 2.64 4.14
N ILE A 54 -3.76 2.44 3.79
CA ILE A 54 -2.77 1.77 4.64
C ILE A 54 -2.57 2.53 5.95
N LYS A 55 -2.47 3.87 5.89
CA LYS A 55 -2.30 4.69 7.09
C LYS A 55 -3.49 4.58 8.04
N MET A 56 -4.72 4.55 7.51
CA MET A 56 -5.93 4.44 8.33
C MET A 56 -6.06 3.06 8.98
N GLU A 57 -5.70 1.98 8.29
CA GLU A 57 -5.70 0.64 8.89
C GLU A 57 -4.65 0.49 9.98
N ASN A 58 -3.45 1.02 9.75
CA ASN A 58 -2.41 1.06 10.78
C ASN A 58 -2.79 1.92 11.99
N PHE A 59 -3.76 2.82 11.85
CA PHE A 59 -4.28 3.63 12.95
C PHE A 59 -5.41 2.90 13.68
N ALA A 60 -6.37 2.32 12.95
CA ALA A 60 -7.46 1.51 13.51
C ALA A 60 -6.93 0.30 14.29
N GLY A 61 -5.94 -0.43 13.74
CA GLY A 61 -5.33 -1.57 14.44
C GLY A 61 -4.50 -1.19 15.67
N LYS A 62 -4.17 0.10 15.86
CA LYS A 62 -3.52 0.61 17.08
C LYS A 62 -4.50 1.00 18.18
N GLU A 63 -5.74 1.35 17.81
CA GLU A 63 -6.79 1.62 18.79
C GLU A 63 -7.28 0.32 19.42
N GLU A 64 -7.48 -0.74 18.63
CA GLU A 64 -7.88 -2.07 19.13
C GLU A 64 -6.82 -2.71 20.05
N ALA A 65 -5.53 -2.56 19.74
CA ALA A 65 -4.45 -3.14 20.57
C ALA A 65 -4.22 -2.42 21.91
N ASN A 66 -4.66 -1.17 22.06
CA ASN A 66 -4.56 -0.43 23.32
C ASN A 66 -5.75 -0.73 24.27
N GLU A 67 -6.92 -1.07 23.74
CA GLU A 67 -8.08 -1.46 24.57
C GLU A 67 -7.91 -2.84 25.22
N GLU A 68 -7.16 -3.76 24.59
CA GLU A 68 -6.87 -5.10 25.15
C GLU A 68 -5.77 -5.11 26.21
N SER A 69 -4.96 -4.04 26.33
CA SER A 69 -3.91 -3.93 27.36
C SER A 69 -4.37 -3.30 28.68
N ASP A 70 -5.57 -2.71 28.70
CA ASP A 70 -6.17 -2.04 29.87
C ASP A 70 -7.28 -2.87 30.55
N ASN A 71 -7.43 -4.15 30.20
CA ASN A 71 -8.44 -5.07 30.76
C ASN A 71 -7.82 -6.31 31.42
#